data_AF-A0A812U663-F1
#
_entry.id   AF-A0A812U663-F1
#
_cell.length_a   1.000
_cell.length_b   1.000
_cell.length_c   1.000
_cell.angle_alpha   90.00
_cell.angle_beta   90.00
_cell.angle_gamma   90.00
#
_symmetry.space_group_name_H-M   'P 1'
#
loop_
_entity.id
_entity.type
_entity.pdbx_description
1 polymer ?
#
loop_
_entity_poly.entity_id
_entity_poly.type
_entity_poly.pdbx_seq_one_letter_code
_entity_poly.pdbx_strand_id
1 'polypeptide(L)'
;MARSSQQDVAQLRRELAGERLVPLTQLAGDSNTDDGKERHQLVWQNFRIKDCTTANSVVLGTEHPDFIEGSAAAAANAAELFETLELVPAGAAGVPLDHLASLHGRYFGGGFEETVGKRLREFCIERFEYDERQRRVKVAHFESRAREDEVRAEFFRQLTQAAEADALKETLGGIPWSRKADAGLAAALLCEARSQRSGTESES
;
A
#
# COMPACT_ATOMS: atom_id res chain seq x y z
N MET A 1 -0.23 13.72 -30.75
CA MET A 1 -1.66 14.07 -30.59
C MET A 1 -2.02 13.68 -29.18
N ALA A 2 -2.31 14.63 -28.29
CA ALA A 2 -2.75 14.31 -26.93
C ALA A 2 -4.12 13.62 -27.01
N ARG A 3 -4.23 12.40 -26.50
CA ARG A 3 -5.54 11.77 -26.28
C ARG A 3 -6.28 12.62 -25.25
N SER A 4 -7.59 12.76 -25.39
CA SER A 4 -8.34 13.45 -24.33
C SER A 4 -8.38 12.53 -23.10
N SER A 5 -8.24 13.09 -21.90
CA SER A 5 -8.31 12.33 -20.64
C SER A 5 -9.54 11.42 -20.55
N GLN A 6 -10.66 11.84 -21.15
CA GLN A 6 -11.88 11.03 -21.27
C GLN A 6 -11.71 9.74 -22.08
N GLN A 7 -10.91 9.77 -23.16
CA GLN A 7 -10.63 8.57 -23.96
C GLN A 7 -9.78 7.57 -23.17
N ASP A 8 -8.81 8.06 -22.40
CA ASP A 8 -7.94 7.21 -21.58
C ASP A 8 -8.71 6.60 -20.40
N VAL A 9 -9.59 7.35 -19.74
CA VAL A 9 -10.50 6.80 -18.72
C VAL A 9 -11.43 5.75 -19.33
N ALA A 10 -11.98 5.98 -20.52
CA ALA A 10 -12.82 5.00 -21.20
C ALA A 10 -12.03 3.75 -21.66
N GLN A 11 -10.73 3.87 -21.90
CA GLN A 11 -9.85 2.74 -22.16
C GLN A 11 -9.60 1.95 -20.87
N LEU A 12 -9.23 2.62 -19.78
CA LEU A 12 -9.01 2.01 -18.47
C LEU A 12 -10.28 1.26 -17.98
N ARG A 13 -11.47 1.86 -18.16
CA ARG A 13 -12.73 1.19 -17.82
C ARG A 13 -12.93 -0.11 -18.62
N ARG A 14 -12.50 -0.15 -19.88
CA ARG A 14 -12.54 -1.38 -20.70
C ARG A 14 -11.54 -2.41 -20.23
N GLU A 15 -10.37 -2.00 -19.77
CA GLU A 15 -9.37 -2.88 -19.17
C GLU A 15 -9.84 -3.48 -17.83
N LEU A 16 -10.70 -2.76 -17.09
CA LEU A 16 -11.31 -3.20 -15.83
C LEU A 16 -12.60 -4.02 -16.01
N ALA A 17 -13.15 -4.07 -17.23
CA ALA A 17 -14.46 -4.68 -17.49
C ALA A 17 -14.38 -6.21 -17.39
N GLY A 18 -15.27 -6.80 -16.59
CA GLY A 18 -15.31 -8.25 -16.35
C GLY A 18 -14.26 -8.74 -15.36
N GLU A 19 -13.40 -7.85 -14.86
CA GLU A 19 -12.42 -8.14 -13.82
C GLU A 19 -12.99 -7.80 -12.44
N ARG A 20 -12.48 -8.49 -11.41
CA ARG A 20 -12.83 -8.20 -10.01
C ARG A 20 -11.75 -7.37 -9.32
N LEU A 21 -10.47 -7.71 -9.53
CA LEU A 21 -9.32 -7.04 -8.93
C LEU A 21 -8.20 -6.98 -9.96
N VAL A 22 -7.63 -5.80 -10.17
CA VAL A 22 -6.53 -5.59 -11.13
C VAL A 22 -5.36 -4.89 -10.42
N PRO A 23 -4.14 -5.45 -10.44
CA PRO A 23 -2.98 -4.78 -9.87
C PRO A 23 -2.74 -3.40 -10.49
N LEU A 24 -2.46 -2.39 -9.68
CA LEU A 24 -2.20 -1.03 -10.18
C LEU A 24 -0.99 -0.99 -11.14
N THR A 25 0.02 -1.82 -10.89
CA THR A 25 1.20 -1.97 -11.75
C THR A 25 0.85 -2.48 -13.15
N GLN A 26 -0.22 -3.27 -13.30
CA GLN A 26 -0.68 -3.73 -14.60
C GLN A 26 -1.34 -2.59 -15.40
N LEU A 27 -2.02 -1.67 -14.72
CA LEU A 27 -2.75 -0.57 -15.35
C LEU A 27 -1.88 0.65 -15.61
N ALA A 28 -0.98 0.99 -14.69
CA ALA A 28 -0.19 2.22 -14.74
C ALA A 28 1.31 1.99 -14.98
N GLY A 29 1.75 0.73 -15.14
CA GLY A 29 3.11 0.38 -15.57
C GLY A 29 4.22 1.05 -14.76
N ASP A 30 5.27 1.49 -15.46
CA ASP A 30 6.43 2.14 -14.87
C ASP A 30 6.19 3.65 -14.65
N SER A 31 5.96 4.02 -13.38
CA SER A 31 5.78 5.41 -12.92
C SER A 31 7.03 6.30 -13.06
N ASN A 32 8.14 5.78 -13.60
CA ASN A 32 9.34 6.56 -13.87
C ASN A 32 9.27 7.42 -15.14
N THR A 33 8.25 7.23 -15.98
CA THR A 33 7.99 8.05 -17.18
C THR A 33 6.88 9.05 -16.92
N ASP A 34 6.89 10.19 -17.63
CA ASP A 34 5.83 11.21 -17.49
C ASP A 34 4.46 10.65 -17.89
N ASP A 35 4.38 9.90 -18.99
CA ASP A 35 3.17 9.20 -19.42
C ASP A 35 2.67 8.18 -18.38
N GLY A 36 3.61 7.45 -17.73
CA GLY A 36 3.29 6.52 -16.66
C GLY A 36 2.74 7.22 -15.41
N LYS A 37 3.31 8.37 -15.03
CA LYS A 37 2.80 9.19 -13.92
C LYS A 37 1.41 9.74 -14.21
N GLU A 38 1.18 10.26 -15.41
CA GLU A 38 -0.12 10.78 -15.81
C GLU A 38 -1.18 9.68 -15.79
N ARG A 39 -0.88 8.51 -16.36
CA ARG A 39 -1.77 7.35 -16.31
C ARG A 39 -2.02 6.87 -14.89
N HIS A 40 -1.00 6.85 -14.04
CA HIS A 40 -1.14 6.52 -12.62
C HIS A 40 -2.10 7.49 -11.92
N GLN A 41 -1.90 8.80 -12.10
CA GLN A 41 -2.79 9.82 -11.53
C GLN A 41 -4.22 9.69 -12.02
N LEU A 42 -4.43 9.42 -13.32
CA LEU A 42 -5.76 9.17 -13.88
C LEU A 42 -6.47 8.00 -13.19
N VAL A 43 -5.75 6.91 -12.89
CA VAL A 43 -6.33 5.76 -12.17
C VAL A 43 -6.75 6.17 -10.76
N TRP A 44 -5.89 6.86 -10.02
CA TRP A 44 -6.19 7.35 -8.66
C TRP A 44 -7.40 8.30 -8.61
N GLN A 45 -7.55 9.15 -9.63
CA GLN A 45 -8.65 10.10 -9.73
C GLN A 45 -9.99 9.47 -10.13
N ASN A 46 -9.98 8.32 -10.83
CA ASN A 46 -11.20 7.82 -11.49
C ASN A 46 -11.67 6.45 -11.00
N PHE A 47 -10.81 5.63 -10.40
CA PHE A 47 -11.17 4.26 -10.04
C PHE A 47 -10.83 3.95 -8.59
N ARG A 48 -11.63 3.11 -7.94
CA ARG A 48 -11.40 2.72 -6.56
C ARG A 48 -10.14 1.86 -6.45
N ILE A 49 -9.24 2.25 -5.55
CA ILE A 49 -8.02 1.53 -5.22
C ILE A 49 -8.11 1.06 -3.77
N LYS A 50 -7.82 -0.22 -3.50
CA LYS A 50 -7.64 -0.75 -2.14
C LYS A 50 -6.17 -1.03 -1.87
N ASP A 51 -5.84 -1.03 -0.58
CA ASP A 51 -4.50 -1.29 -0.06
C ASP A 51 -3.48 -0.32 -0.67
N CYS A 52 -3.78 0.97 -0.50
CA CYS A 52 -3.08 2.17 -1.00
C CYS A 52 -1.56 2.26 -0.74
N THR A 53 -0.94 1.18 -0.28
CA THR A 53 0.50 0.93 -0.28
C THR A 53 1.00 0.65 -1.70
N THR A 54 2.09 1.30 -2.11
CA THR A 54 2.62 1.21 -3.49
C THR A 54 2.95 -0.21 -3.96
N ALA A 55 3.23 -1.14 -3.04
CA ALA A 55 3.60 -2.52 -3.40
C ALA A 55 2.38 -3.40 -3.76
N ASN A 56 1.22 -3.17 -3.12
CA ASN A 56 0.07 -4.08 -3.20
C ASN A 56 -1.24 -3.38 -3.59
N SER A 57 -1.16 -2.15 -4.13
CA SER A 57 -2.35 -1.41 -4.54
C SER A 57 -3.12 -2.14 -5.64
N VAL A 58 -4.39 -2.41 -5.39
CA VAL A 58 -5.30 -3.08 -6.33
C VAL A 58 -6.42 -2.14 -6.74
N VAL A 59 -6.65 -2.04 -8.04
CA VAL A 59 -7.80 -1.33 -8.62
C VAL A 59 -8.97 -2.29 -8.64
N LEU A 60 -10.12 -1.83 -8.16
CA LEU A 60 -11.34 -2.63 -8.18
C LEU A 60 -11.92 -2.62 -9.59
N GLY A 61 -12.18 -3.81 -10.13
CA GLY A 61 -12.81 -3.97 -11.44
C GLY A 61 -14.35 -3.87 -11.35
N THR A 62 -15.02 -3.85 -12.50
CA THR A 62 -16.48 -3.58 -12.58
C THR A 62 -17.34 -4.63 -11.90
N GLU A 63 -16.82 -5.85 -11.71
CA GLU A 63 -17.52 -6.95 -11.04
C GLU A 63 -17.35 -6.92 -9.51
N HIS A 64 -16.56 -5.99 -8.97
CA HIS A 64 -16.36 -5.88 -7.54
C HIS A 64 -17.55 -5.15 -6.88
N PRO A 65 -18.11 -5.65 -5.75
CA PRO A 65 -19.27 -5.01 -5.10
C PRO A 65 -18.98 -3.60 -4.59
N ASP A 66 -17.73 -3.33 -4.17
CA ASP A 66 -17.26 -2.00 -3.76
C ASP A 66 -16.77 -1.13 -4.93
N PHE A 67 -17.05 -1.51 -6.19
CA PHE A 67 -16.66 -0.72 -7.34
C PHE A 67 -17.34 0.65 -7.31
N ILE A 68 -16.51 1.69 -7.31
CA ILE A 68 -16.94 3.08 -7.45
C ILE A 68 -15.98 3.79 -8.41
N GLU A 69 -16.49 4.81 -9.11
CA GLU A 69 -15.73 5.56 -10.10
C GLU A 69 -15.90 7.09 -9.95
N GLY A 70 -15.02 7.84 -10.62
CA GLY A 70 -14.99 9.30 -10.63
C GLY A 70 -14.63 9.90 -9.26
N SER A 71 -15.17 11.09 -8.95
CA SER A 71 -14.85 11.83 -7.72
C SER A 71 -15.17 11.06 -6.44
N ALA A 72 -16.16 10.16 -6.46
CA ALA A 72 -16.47 9.30 -5.32
C ALA A 72 -15.33 8.30 -5.04
N ALA A 73 -14.75 7.74 -6.09
CA ALA A 73 -13.57 6.89 -5.98
C ALA A 73 -12.37 7.69 -5.49
N ALA A 74 -12.13 8.88 -6.04
CA ALA A 74 -11.04 9.74 -5.58
C ALA A 74 -11.16 10.11 -4.10
N ALA A 75 -12.37 10.45 -3.64
CA ALA A 75 -12.65 10.73 -2.24
C ALA A 75 -12.36 9.52 -1.33
N ALA A 76 -12.76 8.32 -1.74
CA ALA A 76 -12.51 7.10 -0.98
C ALA A 76 -11.01 6.75 -0.95
N ASN A 77 -10.33 6.90 -2.09
CA ASN A 77 -8.88 6.70 -2.21
C ASN A 77 -8.11 7.69 -1.34
N ALA A 78 -8.48 8.97 -1.36
CA ALA A 78 -7.83 10.00 -0.55
C ALA A 78 -8.02 9.73 0.95
N ALA A 79 -9.22 9.30 1.36
CA ALA A 79 -9.48 8.94 2.75
C ALA A 79 -8.59 7.78 3.20
N GLU A 80 -8.58 6.68 2.44
CA GLU A 80 -7.77 5.51 2.77
C GLU A 80 -6.27 5.84 2.74
N LEU A 81 -5.80 6.59 1.75
CA LEU A 81 -4.41 7.01 1.63
C LEU A 81 -3.96 7.83 2.84
N PHE A 82 -4.73 8.85 3.23
CA PHE A 82 -4.42 9.67 4.39
C PHE A 82 -4.43 8.85 5.67
N GLU A 83 -5.44 8.00 5.82
CA GLU A 83 -5.60 7.17 6.99
C GLU A 83 -4.44 6.19 7.16
N THR A 84 -4.19 5.35 6.16
CA THR A 84 -3.23 4.25 6.23
C THR A 84 -1.79 4.74 6.24
N LEU A 85 -1.43 5.74 5.44
CA LEU A 85 -0.03 6.16 5.30
C LEU A 85 0.42 7.21 6.33
N GLU A 86 -0.49 8.03 6.85
CA GLU A 86 -0.10 9.20 7.65
C GLU A 86 -0.80 9.25 9.00
N LEU A 87 -2.13 9.17 9.02
CA LEU A 87 -2.89 9.41 10.24
C LEU A 87 -2.77 8.26 11.25
N VAL A 88 -2.83 7.00 10.80
CA VAL A 88 -2.62 5.84 11.68
C VAL A 88 -1.20 5.83 12.24
N PRO A 89 -0.12 5.99 11.44
CA PRO A 89 1.24 6.08 11.98
C PRO A 89 1.46 7.27 12.93
N ALA A 90 0.82 8.43 12.68
CA ALA A 90 0.96 9.61 13.53
C ALA A 90 0.17 9.51 14.85
N GLY A 91 -0.86 8.67 14.90
CA GLY A 91 -1.74 8.48 16.04
C GLY A 91 -2.27 9.79 16.64
N ALA A 92 -2.16 9.93 17.96
CA ALA A 92 -2.69 11.09 18.68
C ALA A 92 -2.01 12.42 18.33
N ALA A 93 -0.78 12.40 17.80
CA ALA A 93 -0.07 13.61 17.39
C ALA A 93 -0.72 14.26 16.16
N GLY A 94 -1.36 13.45 15.31
CA GLY A 94 -1.98 13.90 14.07
C GLY A 94 -1.00 14.51 13.07
N VAL A 95 -1.54 14.89 11.92
CA VAL A 95 -0.76 15.30 10.75
C VAL A 95 -1.18 16.70 10.29
N PRO A 96 -0.24 17.59 9.95
CA PRO A 96 -0.58 18.91 9.41
C PRO A 96 -1.35 18.81 8.09
N LEU A 97 -2.33 19.69 7.89
CA LEU A 97 -3.16 19.70 6.68
C LEU A 97 -2.33 19.85 5.38
N ASP A 98 -1.27 20.66 5.42
CA ASP A 98 -0.39 20.92 4.26
C ASP A 98 0.39 19.66 3.84
N HIS A 99 0.69 18.77 4.79
CA HIS A 99 1.33 17.49 4.51
C HIS A 99 0.37 16.56 3.76
N LEU A 100 -0.90 16.49 4.17
CA LEU A 100 -1.93 15.73 3.47
C LEU A 100 -2.18 16.26 2.05
N ALA A 101 -2.14 17.58 1.87
CA ALA A 101 -2.22 18.19 0.54
C ALA A 101 -1.05 17.76 -0.36
N SER A 102 0.16 17.75 0.20
CA SER A 102 1.37 17.31 -0.51
C SER A 102 1.32 15.82 -0.86
N LEU A 103 0.83 15.00 0.07
CA LEU A 103 0.62 13.57 -0.16
C LEU A 103 -0.39 13.32 -1.28
N HIS A 104 -1.54 14.00 -1.25
CA HIS A 104 -2.50 13.92 -2.35
C HIS A 104 -1.87 14.32 -3.68
N GLY A 105 -1.13 15.43 -3.69
CA GLY A 105 -0.39 15.93 -4.87
C GLY A 105 0.48 14.86 -5.54
N ARG A 106 1.13 14.02 -4.74
CA ARG A 106 2.01 12.95 -5.23
C ARG A 106 1.26 11.84 -5.98
N TYR A 107 0.08 11.46 -5.51
CA TYR A 107 -0.65 10.31 -6.04
C TYR A 107 -1.70 10.69 -7.08
N PHE A 108 -2.41 11.79 -6.84
CA PHE A 108 -3.53 12.25 -7.66
C PHE A 108 -3.14 13.41 -8.59
N GLY A 109 -1.95 13.99 -8.44
CA GLY A 109 -1.61 15.25 -9.09
C GLY A 109 -2.20 16.46 -8.36
N GLY A 110 -2.10 17.64 -8.98
CA GLY A 110 -2.61 18.89 -8.42
C GLY A 110 -4.13 18.96 -8.36
N GLY A 111 -4.67 19.84 -7.50
CA GLY A 111 -6.09 20.18 -7.50
C GLY A 111 -6.99 19.21 -6.71
N PHE A 112 -6.86 19.19 -5.38
CA PHE A 112 -7.73 18.38 -4.51
C PHE A 112 -9.22 18.65 -4.74
N GLU A 113 -9.62 19.93 -4.81
CA GLU A 113 -11.02 20.32 -4.96
C GLU A 113 -11.61 19.93 -6.32
N GLU A 114 -10.80 19.96 -7.39
CA GLU A 114 -11.21 19.51 -8.71
C GLU A 114 -11.41 17.99 -8.76
N THR A 115 -10.49 17.25 -8.15
CA THR A 115 -10.51 15.78 -8.13
C THR A 115 -11.60 15.21 -7.22
N VAL A 116 -11.70 15.71 -5.99
CA VAL A 116 -12.59 15.19 -4.94
C VAL A 116 -13.95 15.92 -4.92
N GLY A 117 -14.04 17.11 -5.50
CA GLY A 117 -15.25 17.93 -5.53
C GLY A 117 -15.53 18.71 -4.23
N LYS A 118 -14.57 18.74 -3.30
CA LYS A 118 -14.68 19.44 -2.01
C LYS A 118 -13.35 20.01 -1.57
N ARG A 119 -13.37 21.01 -0.69
CA ARG A 119 -12.14 21.55 -0.10
C ARG A 119 -11.51 20.54 0.84
N LEU A 120 -10.18 20.44 0.83
CA LEU A 120 -9.43 19.49 1.67
C LEU A 120 -9.78 19.61 3.16
N ARG A 121 -9.91 20.84 3.67
CA ARG A 121 -10.31 21.07 5.07
C ARG A 121 -11.69 20.51 5.38
N GLU A 122 -12.67 20.76 4.51
CA GLU A 122 -14.05 20.27 4.69
C GLU A 122 -14.08 18.74 4.62
N PHE A 123 -13.37 18.16 3.66
CA PHE A 123 -13.20 16.71 3.55
C PHE A 123 -12.60 16.10 4.82
N CYS A 124 -11.55 16.71 5.37
CA CYS A 124 -10.94 16.21 6.60
C CYS A 124 -11.87 16.33 7.81
N ILE A 125 -12.65 17.40 7.94
CA ILE A 125 -13.63 17.55 9.02
C ILE A 125 -14.75 16.51 8.90
N GLU A 126 -15.19 16.18 7.69
CA GLU A 126 -16.24 15.18 7.46
C GLU A 126 -15.79 13.75 7.77
N ARG A 127 -14.52 13.42 7.53
CA ARG A 127 -14.00 12.04 7.58
C ARG A 127 -13.12 11.74 8.79
N PHE A 128 -12.52 12.76 9.40
CA PHE A 128 -11.49 12.63 10.42
C PHE A 128 -11.73 13.64 11.55
N GLU A 129 -10.95 13.51 12.63
CA GLU A 129 -10.96 14.49 13.70
C GLU A 129 -10.01 15.65 13.35
N TYR A 130 -10.53 16.88 13.29
CA TYR A 130 -9.73 18.07 12.98
C TYR A 130 -9.54 18.95 14.23
N ASP A 131 -8.28 19.15 14.61
CA ASP A 131 -7.89 20.08 15.67
C ASP A 131 -7.66 21.48 15.07
N GLU A 132 -8.63 22.38 15.26
CA GLU A 132 -8.53 23.76 14.75
C GLU A 132 -7.38 24.56 15.39
N ARG A 133 -7.02 24.27 16.64
CA ARG A 133 -5.98 25.02 17.37
C ARG A 133 -4.60 24.67 16.83
N GLN A 134 -4.38 23.40 16.54
CA GLN A 134 -3.10 22.90 16.03
C GLN A 134 -3.05 22.80 14.52
N ARG A 135 -4.19 23.00 13.83
CA ARG A 135 -4.37 22.79 12.38
C ARG A 135 -3.93 21.39 11.92
N ARG A 136 -4.25 20.38 12.74
CA ARG A 136 -3.85 18.97 12.53
C ARG A 136 -5.07 18.07 12.37
N VAL A 137 -4.91 17.02 11.59
CA VAL A 137 -5.92 15.97 11.35
C VAL A 137 -5.50 14.70 12.12
N LYS A 138 -6.46 14.02 12.73
CA LYS A 138 -6.27 12.77 13.50
C LYS A 138 -7.28 11.71 13.06
N VAL A 139 -6.95 10.44 13.27
CA VAL A 139 -7.89 9.33 13.05
C VAL A 139 -9.02 9.42 14.07
N ALA A 140 -10.26 9.46 13.60
CA ALA A 140 -11.41 9.30 14.49
C ALA A 140 -11.43 7.88 15.05
N HIS A 141 -11.51 7.72 16.38
CA HIS A 141 -11.52 6.41 17.05
C HIS A 141 -10.24 5.57 16.84
N PHE A 142 -9.08 6.21 16.99
CA PHE A 142 -7.75 5.57 16.88
C PHE A 142 -7.63 4.21 17.60
N GLU A 143 -8.21 4.05 18.79
CA GLU A 143 -8.09 2.83 19.61
C GLU A 143 -8.76 1.59 19.00
N SER A 144 -9.85 1.76 18.24
CA SER A 144 -10.56 0.63 17.64
C SER A 144 -9.88 0.15 16.35
N ARG A 145 -9.31 1.08 15.57
CA ARG A 145 -8.66 0.76 14.30
C ARG A 145 -7.21 0.31 14.44
N ALA A 146 -6.44 0.87 15.38
CA ALA A 146 -5.10 0.39 15.66
C ALA A 146 -5.10 -1.11 16.04
N ARG A 147 -6.16 -1.56 16.71
CA ARG A 147 -6.39 -2.98 17.03
C ARG A 147 -6.69 -3.83 15.80
N GLU A 148 -7.47 -3.34 14.85
CA GLU A 148 -7.75 -4.07 13.61
C GLU A 148 -6.49 -4.18 12.73
N ASP A 149 -5.69 -3.13 12.64
CA ASP A 149 -4.43 -3.15 11.89
C ASP A 149 -3.38 -4.04 12.56
N GLU A 150 -3.31 -4.08 13.90
CA GLU A 150 -2.43 -5.00 14.63
C GLU A 150 -2.83 -6.46 14.39
N VAL A 151 -4.13 -6.77 14.44
CA VAL A 151 -4.66 -8.10 14.12
C VAL A 151 -4.39 -8.48 12.66
N ARG A 152 -4.54 -7.53 11.72
CA ARG A 152 -4.27 -7.75 10.30
C ARG A 152 -2.77 -7.97 10.05
N ALA A 153 -1.90 -7.18 10.67
CA ALA A 153 -0.46 -7.33 10.58
C ALA A 153 0.02 -8.65 11.20
N GLU A 154 -0.55 -9.06 12.33
CA GLU A 154 -0.25 -10.35 12.95
C GLU A 154 -0.69 -11.52 12.07
N PHE A 155 -1.85 -11.42 11.43
CA PHE A 155 -2.33 -12.42 10.47
C PHE A 155 -1.41 -12.55 9.26
N PHE A 156 -0.99 -11.43 8.66
CA PHE A 156 -0.02 -11.46 7.56
C PHE A 156 1.32 -12.05 8.00
N ARG A 157 1.82 -11.70 9.19
CA ARG A 157 3.05 -12.29 9.74
C ARG A 157 2.93 -13.81 9.88
N GLN A 158 1.79 -14.31 10.35
CA GLN A 158 1.52 -15.75 10.45
C GLN A 158 1.49 -16.42 9.07
N LEU A 159 0.89 -15.79 8.06
CA LEU A 159 0.90 -16.29 6.68
C LEU A 159 2.30 -16.34 6.09
N THR A 160 3.13 -15.31 6.31
CA THR A 160 4.52 -15.29 5.84
C THR A 160 5.34 -16.39 6.51
N GLN A 161 5.18 -16.58 7.83
CA GLN A 161 5.84 -17.67 8.55
C GLN A 161 5.38 -19.05 8.08
N ALA A 162 4.10 -19.23 7.76
CA ALA A 162 3.57 -20.49 7.22
C ALA A 162 4.14 -20.78 5.82
N ALA A 163 4.21 -19.77 4.95
CA ALA A 163 4.80 -19.90 3.62
C ALA A 163 6.30 -20.21 3.68
N GLU A 164 7.05 -19.57 4.58
CA GLU A 164 8.46 -19.86 4.83
C GLU A 164 8.66 -21.28 5.38
N ALA A 165 7.79 -21.73 6.31
CA ALA A 165 7.84 -23.07 6.87
C ALA A 165 7.57 -24.15 5.82
N ASP A 166 6.64 -23.92 4.88
CA ASP A 166 6.35 -24.86 3.80
C ASP A 166 7.46 -24.86 2.73
N ALA A 167 8.05 -23.71 2.40
CA ALA A 167 9.25 -23.65 1.56
C ALA A 167 10.45 -24.40 2.17
N LEU A 168 10.62 -24.32 3.50
CA LEU A 168 11.62 -25.09 4.26
C LEU A 168 11.34 -26.60 4.26
N LYS A 169 10.08 -27.01 4.37
CA LYS A 169 9.70 -28.43 4.25
C LYS A 169 9.93 -28.97 2.84
N GLU A 170 9.74 -28.17 1.80
CA GLU A 170 10.00 -28.59 0.42
C GLU A 170 11.51 -28.75 0.16
N THR A 171 12.34 -27.83 0.67
CA THR A 171 13.80 -27.95 0.61
C THR A 171 14.36 -29.09 1.46
N LEU A 172 13.75 -29.39 2.62
CA LEU A 172 14.16 -30.51 3.48
C LEU A 172 13.55 -31.86 3.05
N GLY A 173 12.38 -31.85 2.42
CA GLY A 173 11.66 -33.03 1.92
C GLY A 173 12.29 -33.65 0.66
N GLY A 174 13.16 -32.91 -0.02
CA GLY A 174 14.01 -33.40 -1.12
C GLY A 174 15.28 -34.13 -0.68
N ILE A 175 15.58 -34.21 0.62
CA ILE A 175 16.78 -34.89 1.12
C ILE A 175 16.43 -36.36 1.46
N PRO A 176 16.92 -37.35 0.70
CA PRO A 176 16.71 -38.75 1.04
C PRO A 176 17.28 -39.05 2.43
N TRP A 177 16.51 -39.75 3.26
CA TRP A 177 16.82 -40.10 4.65
C TRP A 177 18.15 -40.85 4.88
N SER A 178 18.89 -41.20 3.82
CA SER A 178 20.18 -41.90 3.90
C SER A 178 21.38 -41.02 4.30
N ARG A 179 21.22 -39.70 4.46
CA ARG A 179 22.30 -38.79 4.90
C ARG A 179 22.01 -38.05 6.22
N LYS A 180 21.45 -38.73 7.22
CA LYS A 180 21.37 -38.18 8.59
C LYS A 180 22.71 -38.08 9.32
N ALA A 181 23.81 -38.59 8.75
CA ALA A 181 25.15 -38.45 9.32
C ALA A 181 25.80 -37.08 9.06
N ASP A 182 25.39 -36.35 8.03
CA ASP A 182 26.07 -35.09 7.62
C ASP A 182 25.36 -33.82 8.10
N ALA A 183 24.12 -33.92 8.59
CA ALA A 183 23.36 -32.77 9.09
C ALA A 183 24.00 -32.14 10.36
N GLY A 184 24.72 -32.95 11.16
CA GLY A 184 25.50 -32.43 12.29
C GLY A 184 26.73 -31.62 11.86
N LEU A 185 27.34 -31.97 10.72
CA LEU A 185 28.52 -31.27 10.19
C LEU A 185 28.15 -29.93 9.55
N ALA A 186 27.01 -29.87 8.87
CA ALA A 186 26.50 -28.65 8.25
C ALA A 186 26.07 -27.59 9.31
N ALA A 187 25.47 -28.04 10.42
CA ALA A 187 25.12 -27.15 11.53
C ALA A 187 26.37 -26.61 12.25
N ALA A 188 27.43 -27.43 12.40
CA ALA A 188 28.69 -27.01 12.98
C ALA A 188 29.43 -25.98 12.09
N LEU A 189 29.45 -26.18 10.76
CA LEU A 189 30.07 -25.24 9.81
C LEU A 189 29.33 -23.90 9.72
N LEU A 190 28.00 -23.89 9.88
CA LEU A 190 27.21 -22.65 9.93
C LEU A 190 27.45 -21.86 11.22
N CYS A 191 27.71 -22.51 12.35
CA CYS A 191 28.11 -21.84 13.59
C CYS A 191 29.51 -21.23 13.51
N GLU A 192 30.48 -21.94 12.91
CA GLU A 192 31.84 -21.42 12.72
C GLU A 192 31.89 -20.21 11.77
N ALA A 193 31.15 -20.27 10.66
CA ALA A 193 31.06 -19.15 9.71
C ALA A 193 30.42 -17.89 10.30
N ARG A 194 29.51 -18.06 11.28
CA ARG A 194 28.87 -16.93 11.97
C ARG A 194 29.79 -16.29 13.01
N SER A 195 30.65 -17.08 13.66
CA SER A 195 31.64 -16.57 14.63
C SER A 195 32.81 -15.82 14.00
N GLN A 196 33.15 -16.09 12.73
CA GLN A 196 34.20 -15.35 12.02
C GLN A 196 33.75 -13.99 11.48
N ARG A 197 32.44 -13.77 11.26
CA ARG A 197 31.91 -12.47 10.80
C ARG A 197 31.72 -11.45 11.91
N SER A 198 31.59 -11.87 13.17
CA SER A 198 31.41 -10.96 14.30
C SER A 198 32.72 -10.38 14.86
N GLY A 199 33.88 -10.77 14.31
CA GLY A 199 35.21 -10.39 14.83
C GLY A 199 35.93 -9.29 14.06
N THR A 200 35.40 -8.82 12.93
CA THR A 200 36.13 -7.91 12.01
C THR A 200 35.63 -6.46 12.02
N GLU A 201 34.75 -6.06 12.96
CA GLU A 201 34.25 -4.68 13.08
C GLU A 201 34.76 -3.94 14.33
N SER A 202 36.00 -4.20 14.77
CA SER A 202 36.57 -3.49 15.94
C SER A 202 38.00 -2.96 15.77
N GLU A 203 38.56 -2.90 14.57
CA GLU A 203 39.80 -2.13 14.33
C GLU A 203 39.79 -1.47 12.94
N SER A 204 39.47 -0.17 12.92
CA SER A 204 39.96 0.92 12.04
C SER A 204 38.85 1.89 11.62
#